data_AF-A0A9P6M7M2-F1
#
_entry.id   AF-A0A9P6M7M2-F1
#
_cell.length_a   1.000
_cell.length_b   1.000
_cell.length_c   1.000
_cell.angle_alpha   90.00
_cell.angle_beta   90.00
_cell.angle_gamma   90.00
#
_symmetry.space_group_name_H-M   'P 1'
#
loop_
_entity.id
_entity.type
_entity.pdbx_description
1 polymer ?
#
loop_
_entity_poly.entity_id
_entity_poly.type
_entity_poly.pdbx_seq_one_letter_code
_entity_poly.pdbx_strand_id
1 'polypeptide(L)'
;YDTILRFSNASGDAHEADTCQDSRGFAMKVLGVPGPKLLESDKDAMTQDFVMLNYPFFFANDSMKYMDAVAKNMSDSRLQKMTIPLTLGLKGTLIAKKVSTGRIANPFQVQYYSAVPYQLGVGEERLAVKYSLKPESDQRDPIPGQAEDNYLQQAIKSSLAQGEVRLKLLVQPKVTEEQDVENSMVAWEEDEAPFHEIATLSIPPQNVDSEEVKKLGERLSFNPWHSLAEHRPLGSINRTRKVVYERISRVRNQNNKVPREEPIH
;
A
#
# COMPACT_ATOMS: atom_id res chain seq x y z
N TYR A 1 -9.40 16.30 6.36
CA TYR A 1 -10.09 15.01 6.49
C TYR A 1 -9.37 14.20 7.53
N ASP A 2 -10.09 13.62 8.49
CA ASP A 2 -9.49 12.66 9.42
C ASP A 2 -9.10 11.39 8.67
N THR A 3 -8.04 10.74 9.13
CA THR A 3 -7.40 9.67 8.36
C THR A 3 -6.80 8.62 9.29
N ILE A 4 -7.01 7.35 8.97
CA ILE A 4 -6.39 6.22 9.67
C ILE A 4 -5.26 5.65 8.81
N LEU A 5 -4.10 5.45 9.42
CA LEU A 5 -2.88 4.96 8.77
C LEU A 5 -2.55 3.55 9.25
N ARG A 6 -2.08 2.71 8.33
CA ARG A 6 -1.55 1.38 8.65
C ARG A 6 -0.24 1.16 7.92
N PHE A 7 0.82 0.93 8.69
CA PHE A 7 2.11 0.45 8.20
C PHE A 7 2.15 -1.06 8.31
N SER A 8 2.75 -1.74 7.34
CA SER A 8 2.86 -3.21 7.37
C SER A 8 4.08 -3.73 6.63
N ASN A 9 4.43 -4.97 6.94
CA ASN A 9 5.31 -5.79 6.10
C ASN A 9 4.46 -6.33 4.92
N ALA A 10 5.09 -6.62 3.79
CA ALA A 10 4.44 -7.20 2.62
C ALA A 10 4.31 -8.73 2.70
N SER A 11 5.01 -9.36 3.64
CA SER A 11 4.84 -10.76 3.96
C SER A 11 3.41 -11.10 4.38
N GLY A 12 3.00 -12.30 4.00
CA GLY A 12 1.70 -12.85 4.36
C GLY A 12 1.63 -13.38 5.79
N ASP A 13 2.77 -13.44 6.49
CA ASP A 13 2.84 -13.85 7.89
C ASP A 13 2.69 -12.63 8.81
N ALA A 14 1.62 -12.63 9.60
CA ALA A 14 1.33 -11.56 10.55
C ALA A 14 2.34 -11.48 11.72
N HIS A 15 3.16 -12.52 11.91
CA HIS A 15 4.20 -12.60 12.93
C HIS A 15 5.60 -12.36 12.37
N GLU A 16 5.72 -11.98 11.09
CA GLU A 16 7.04 -11.74 10.53
C GLU A 16 7.71 -10.54 11.20
N ALA A 17 8.88 -10.80 11.78
CA ALA A 17 9.67 -9.79 12.45
C ALA A 17 10.07 -8.66 11.50
N ASP A 18 10.07 -7.43 12.00
CA ASP A 18 10.51 -6.23 11.25
C ASP A 18 11.97 -6.34 10.79
N THR A 19 12.76 -7.20 11.46
CA THR A 19 14.16 -7.51 11.15
C THR A 19 14.34 -8.22 9.82
N CYS A 20 13.30 -8.91 9.34
CA CYS A 20 13.27 -9.52 8.02
C CYS A 20 13.32 -8.44 6.94
N GLN A 21 14.09 -8.71 5.89
CA GLN A 21 14.08 -7.86 4.70
C GLN A 21 12.74 -8.01 4.01
N ASP A 22 12.11 -6.89 3.70
CA ASP A 22 10.84 -6.86 3.00
C ASP A 22 10.56 -5.46 2.44
N SER A 23 9.63 -5.39 1.50
CA SER A 23 8.94 -4.15 1.20
C SER A 23 7.97 -3.80 2.32
N ARG A 24 7.74 -2.50 2.47
CA ARG A 24 6.86 -1.97 3.50
C ARG A 24 5.62 -1.41 2.82
N GLY A 25 4.48 -1.90 3.26
CA GLY A 25 3.17 -1.41 2.88
C GLY A 25 2.81 -0.17 3.70
N PHE A 26 2.08 0.73 3.05
CA PHE A 26 1.41 1.84 3.68
C PHE A 26 -0.02 1.89 3.15
N ALA A 27 -0.99 1.90 4.07
CA ALA A 27 -2.39 2.08 3.73
C ALA A 27 -2.96 3.27 4.49
N MET A 28 -3.76 4.06 3.80
CA MET A 28 -4.38 5.27 4.28
C MET A 28 -5.86 5.21 4.01
N LYS A 29 -6.69 5.31 5.04
CA LYS A 29 -8.15 5.40 4.93
C LYS A 29 -8.58 6.80 5.33
N VAL A 30 -9.03 7.59 4.35
CA VAL A 30 -9.54 8.96 4.54
C VAL A 30 -11.01 8.87 4.91
N LEU A 31 -11.40 9.53 5.99
CA LEU A 31 -12.76 9.52 6.53
C LEU A 31 -13.59 10.71 6.01
N GLY A 32 -14.91 10.61 6.06
CA GLY A 32 -15.82 11.70 5.66
C GLY A 32 -15.83 11.98 4.15
N VAL A 33 -15.58 10.97 3.32
CA VAL A 33 -15.58 11.06 1.85
C VAL A 33 -16.91 10.54 1.30
N PRO A 34 -17.89 11.42 0.99
CA PRO A 34 -19.20 11.01 0.48
C PRO A 34 -19.13 10.49 -0.96
N GLY A 35 -20.17 9.79 -1.39
CA GLY A 35 -20.36 9.34 -2.77
C GLY A 35 -20.20 7.83 -2.94
N PRO A 36 -20.79 7.24 -4.00
CA PRO A 36 -20.79 5.80 -4.20
C PRO A 36 -19.37 5.28 -4.44
N LYS A 37 -18.94 4.29 -3.66
CA LYS A 37 -17.66 3.61 -3.83
C LYS A 37 -17.74 2.56 -4.93
N LEU A 38 -16.63 2.35 -5.64
CA LEU A 38 -16.50 1.34 -6.70
C LEU A 38 -16.47 -0.10 -6.17
N LEU A 39 -16.32 -0.26 -4.86
CA LEU A 39 -16.38 -1.54 -4.17
C LEU A 39 -17.81 -1.79 -3.67
N GLU A 40 -18.50 -2.76 -4.26
CA GLU A 40 -19.94 -2.96 -4.02
C GLU A 40 -20.26 -3.30 -2.56
N SER A 41 -19.37 -4.04 -1.87
CA SER A 41 -19.55 -4.38 -0.45
C SER A 41 -19.60 -3.16 0.47
N ASP A 42 -19.05 -2.04 0.03
CA ASP A 42 -18.91 -0.82 0.82
C ASP A 42 -19.35 0.41 0.02
N LYS A 43 -20.32 0.22 -0.89
CA LYS A 43 -20.78 1.23 -1.84
C LYS A 43 -21.18 2.55 -1.18
N ASP A 44 -21.84 2.48 -0.03
CA ASP A 44 -22.33 3.65 0.71
C ASP A 44 -21.37 4.09 1.83
N ALA A 45 -20.17 3.51 1.89
CA ALA A 45 -19.18 3.90 2.89
C ALA A 45 -18.70 5.33 2.67
N MET A 46 -18.45 6.03 3.77
CA MET A 46 -17.99 7.42 3.80
C MET A 46 -16.46 7.51 3.89
N THR A 47 -15.74 6.54 3.35
CA THR A 47 -14.28 6.41 3.50
C THR A 47 -13.61 6.12 2.16
N GLN A 48 -12.35 6.52 1.98
CA GLN A 48 -11.57 6.21 0.76
C GLN A 48 -10.19 5.65 1.11
N ASP A 49 -9.79 4.58 0.43
CA ASP A 49 -8.54 3.89 0.68
C ASP A 49 -7.48 4.23 -0.37
N PHE A 50 -6.26 4.46 0.09
CA PHE A 50 -5.05 4.46 -0.71
C PHE A 50 -4.13 3.37 -0.18
N VAL A 51 -3.65 2.49 -1.07
CA VAL A 51 -2.78 1.37 -0.71
C VAL A 51 -1.50 1.44 -1.53
N MET A 52 -0.40 1.67 -0.83
CA MET A 52 0.91 1.98 -1.37
C MET A 52 1.99 1.04 -0.81
N LEU A 53 3.15 1.03 -1.45
CA LEU A 53 4.36 0.33 -1.00
C LEU A 53 5.59 1.22 -1.17
N ASN A 54 6.68 0.92 -0.48
CA ASN A 54 7.91 1.71 -0.54
C ASN A 54 8.77 1.48 -1.82
N TYR A 55 8.16 1.09 -2.94
CA TYR A 55 8.82 0.96 -4.25
C TYR A 55 7.94 1.53 -5.37
N PRO A 56 8.53 2.21 -6.37
CA PRO A 56 7.78 2.88 -7.44
C PRO A 56 7.24 1.94 -8.53
N PHE A 57 7.49 0.64 -8.41
CA PHE A 57 7.08 -0.41 -9.35
C PHE A 57 6.54 -1.63 -8.60
N PHE A 58 5.73 -2.42 -9.30
CA PHE A 58 5.15 -3.67 -8.84
C PHE A 58 5.88 -4.87 -9.48
N PHE A 59 5.81 -6.04 -8.83
CA PHE A 59 6.54 -7.22 -9.28
C PHE A 59 5.88 -7.99 -10.44
N ALA A 60 4.68 -7.59 -10.84
CA ALA A 60 3.92 -8.16 -11.94
C ALA A 60 3.27 -7.05 -12.77
N ASN A 61 3.03 -7.33 -14.05
CA ASN A 61 2.22 -6.52 -14.97
C ASN A 61 1.18 -7.37 -15.74
N ASP A 62 1.05 -8.66 -15.39
CA ASP A 62 0.10 -9.59 -15.96
C ASP A 62 -0.78 -10.17 -14.85
N SER A 63 -2.09 -10.10 -15.05
CA SER A 63 -3.09 -10.55 -14.09
C SER A 63 -2.98 -12.03 -13.73
N MET A 64 -2.72 -12.89 -14.72
CA MET A 64 -2.66 -14.34 -14.51
C MET A 64 -1.42 -14.72 -13.71
N LYS A 65 -0.26 -14.15 -14.06
CA LYS A 65 0.99 -14.34 -13.32
C LYS A 65 0.87 -13.84 -11.88
N TYR A 66 0.26 -12.67 -11.68
CA TYR A 66 0.04 -12.13 -10.34
C TYR A 66 -0.89 -13.03 -9.52
N MET A 67 -2.03 -13.45 -10.06
CA MET A 67 -2.95 -14.36 -9.38
C MET A 67 -2.30 -15.70 -9.03
N ASP A 68 -1.58 -16.31 -9.96
CA ASP A 68 -0.91 -17.59 -9.76
C ASP A 68 0.19 -17.47 -8.70
N ALA A 69 1.00 -16.41 -8.74
CA ALA A 69 2.02 -16.15 -7.71
C ALA A 69 1.41 -15.97 -6.32
N VAL A 70 0.31 -15.21 -6.21
CA VAL A 70 -0.40 -15.01 -4.93
C VAL A 70 -1.00 -16.32 -4.42
N ALA A 71 -1.66 -17.09 -5.29
CA ALA A 71 -2.25 -18.38 -4.93
C ALA A 71 -1.18 -19.38 -4.45
N LYS A 72 -0.04 -19.44 -5.13
CA LYS A 72 1.12 -20.25 -4.73
C LYS A 72 1.71 -19.82 -3.41
N ASN A 73 1.79 -18.50 -3.15
CA ASN A 73 2.30 -17.98 -1.88
C ASN A 73 1.38 -18.34 -0.70
N MET A 74 0.07 -18.26 -0.90
CA MET A 74 -0.94 -18.64 0.11
C MET A 74 -1.10 -20.16 0.32
N SER A 75 -0.52 -20.99 -0.56
CA SER A 75 -0.57 -22.44 -0.42
C SER A 75 0.35 -22.94 0.70
N ASP A 76 -0.05 -23.99 1.41
CA ASP A 76 0.83 -24.66 2.38
C ASP A 76 1.96 -25.46 1.69
N SER A 77 1.87 -25.69 0.37
CA SER A 77 2.84 -26.48 -0.37
C SER A 77 4.13 -25.70 -0.64
N ARG A 78 5.23 -26.09 0.03
CA ARG A 78 6.58 -25.57 -0.24
C ARG A 78 6.99 -25.74 -1.72
N LEU A 79 6.59 -26.87 -2.34
CA LEU A 79 6.88 -27.13 -3.75
C LEU A 79 6.20 -26.09 -4.66
N GLN A 80 4.94 -25.74 -4.38
CA GLN A 80 4.24 -24.68 -5.13
C GLN A 80 4.93 -23.32 -4.95
N LYS A 81 5.34 -22.96 -3.72
CA LYS A 81 6.09 -21.72 -3.45
C LYS A 81 7.42 -21.66 -4.22
N MET A 82 8.13 -22.78 -4.36
CA MET A 82 9.38 -22.85 -5.14
C MET A 82 9.17 -22.58 -6.64
N THR A 83 7.94 -22.72 -7.17
CA THR A 83 7.65 -22.42 -8.58
C THR A 83 7.28 -20.96 -8.85
N ILE A 84 7.16 -20.11 -7.82
CA ILE A 84 6.84 -18.68 -7.98
C ILE A 84 7.81 -17.97 -8.94
N PRO A 85 9.14 -18.18 -8.88
CA PRO A 85 10.07 -17.58 -9.84
C PRO A 85 9.78 -17.95 -11.30
N LEU A 86 9.32 -19.18 -11.56
CA LEU A 86 8.93 -19.63 -12.90
C LEU A 86 7.68 -18.88 -13.38
N THR A 87 6.69 -18.70 -12.50
CA THR A 87 5.46 -17.94 -12.80
C THR A 87 5.76 -16.47 -13.13
N LEU A 88 6.59 -15.82 -12.33
CA LEU A 88 6.90 -14.39 -12.52
C LEU A 88 7.82 -14.14 -13.72
N GLY A 89 8.58 -15.15 -14.15
CA GLY A 89 9.65 -15.01 -15.12
C GLY A 89 10.83 -14.19 -14.57
N LEU A 90 11.86 -13.98 -15.40
CA LEU A 90 13.12 -13.39 -14.95
C LEU A 90 12.95 -11.96 -14.41
N LYS A 91 12.32 -11.07 -15.19
CA LYS A 91 12.13 -9.66 -14.80
C LYS A 91 11.31 -9.55 -13.51
N GLY A 92 10.21 -10.31 -13.41
CA GLY A 92 9.34 -10.31 -12.22
C GLY A 92 10.05 -10.85 -10.98
N THR A 93 10.84 -11.91 -11.14
CA THR A 93 11.65 -12.47 -10.05
C THR A 93 12.71 -11.49 -9.56
N LEU A 94 13.42 -10.81 -10.47
CA LEU A 94 14.41 -9.80 -10.10
C LEU A 94 13.79 -8.62 -9.34
N ILE A 95 12.62 -8.15 -9.79
CA ILE A 95 11.88 -7.10 -9.10
C ILE A 95 11.41 -7.60 -7.73
N ALA A 96 10.74 -8.76 -7.67
CA ALA A 96 10.27 -9.34 -6.41
C ALA A 96 11.41 -9.49 -5.39
N LYS A 97 12.57 -9.98 -5.83
CA LYS A 97 13.77 -10.08 -4.99
C LYS A 97 14.25 -8.71 -4.53
N LYS A 98 14.35 -7.71 -5.42
CA LYS A 98 14.74 -6.34 -5.05
C LYS A 98 13.81 -5.78 -3.98
N VAL A 99 12.50 -5.90 -4.21
CA VAL A 99 11.43 -5.44 -3.32
C VAL A 99 11.52 -6.13 -1.96
N SER A 100 11.71 -7.46 -1.92
CA SER A 100 11.80 -8.25 -0.70
C SER A 100 13.14 -8.14 0.03
N THR A 101 14.17 -7.53 -0.55
CA THR A 101 15.47 -7.32 0.13
C THR A 101 15.59 -5.95 0.81
N GLY A 102 14.51 -5.16 0.77
CA GLY A 102 14.48 -3.82 1.37
C GLY A 102 14.60 -3.84 2.89
N ARG A 103 15.30 -2.85 3.44
CA ARG A 103 15.29 -2.57 4.87
C ARG A 103 15.20 -1.07 5.09
N ILE A 104 14.40 -0.67 6.07
CA ILE A 104 14.18 0.74 6.43
C ILE A 104 14.46 0.89 7.91
N ALA A 105 14.87 2.08 8.35
CA ALA A 105 15.06 2.35 9.78
C ALA A 105 13.76 2.83 10.45
N ASN A 106 12.98 3.63 9.71
CA ASN A 106 11.80 4.30 10.22
C ASN A 106 10.72 4.40 9.12
N PRO A 107 9.48 3.91 9.36
CA PRO A 107 8.39 4.00 8.39
C PRO A 107 8.02 5.43 7.99
N PHE A 108 8.26 6.43 8.84
CA PHE A 108 7.97 7.83 8.51
C PHE A 108 9.03 8.51 7.64
N GLN A 109 10.15 7.85 7.35
CA GLN A 109 11.29 8.46 6.64
C GLN A 109 11.51 7.86 5.24
N VAL A 110 10.53 7.12 4.71
CA VAL A 110 10.60 6.56 3.35
C VAL A 110 9.42 7.01 2.51
N GLN A 111 9.62 7.06 1.20
CA GLN A 111 8.56 7.38 0.25
C GLN A 111 7.78 6.11 -0.11
N TYR A 112 6.45 6.25 -0.12
CA TYR A 112 5.51 5.23 -0.54
C TYR A 112 4.90 5.61 -1.88
N TYR A 113 4.59 4.61 -2.69
CA TYR A 113 4.07 4.77 -4.04
C TYR A 113 2.87 3.85 -4.23
N SER A 114 1.88 4.30 -4.97
CA SER A 114 0.82 3.43 -5.44
C SER A 114 1.36 2.33 -6.37
N ALA A 115 2.50 2.58 -7.04
CA ALA A 115 3.20 1.74 -8.03
C ALA A 115 2.39 1.40 -9.30
N VAL A 116 1.08 1.35 -9.19
CA VAL A 116 0.11 1.16 -10.25
C VAL A 116 -0.70 2.45 -10.47
N PRO A 117 -1.21 2.68 -11.68
CA PRO A 117 -1.90 3.91 -12.05
C PRO A 117 -3.38 3.91 -11.62
N TYR A 118 -3.92 5.11 -11.47
CA TYR A 118 -5.29 5.41 -11.10
C TYR A 118 -5.82 6.49 -12.03
N GLN A 119 -7.13 6.57 -12.16
CA GLN A 119 -7.80 7.68 -12.74
C GLN A 119 -7.78 8.85 -11.75
N LEU A 120 -7.73 10.07 -12.27
CA LEU A 120 -8.02 11.29 -11.54
C LEU A 120 -9.11 12.05 -12.31
N GLY A 121 -10.26 12.27 -11.67
CA GLY A 121 -11.43 12.89 -12.26
C GLY A 121 -12.34 11.94 -13.03
N VAL A 122 -13.38 12.48 -13.65
CA VAL A 122 -14.38 11.76 -14.45
C VAL A 122 -14.62 12.48 -15.78
N GLY A 123 -15.24 11.80 -16.74
CA GLY A 123 -15.52 12.39 -18.06
C GLY A 123 -14.29 12.46 -18.97
N GLU A 124 -14.30 13.37 -19.94
CA GLU A 124 -13.28 13.48 -20.99
C GLU A 124 -11.93 14.00 -20.47
N GLU A 125 -11.95 14.85 -19.44
CA GLU A 125 -10.76 15.48 -18.83
C GLU A 125 -10.06 14.60 -17.79
N ARG A 126 -10.46 13.33 -17.66
CA ARG A 126 -9.86 12.41 -16.68
C ARG A 126 -8.40 12.10 -17.04
N LEU A 127 -7.54 12.04 -16.02
CA LEU A 127 -6.12 11.77 -16.20
C LEU A 127 -5.75 10.40 -15.64
N ALA A 128 -4.71 9.77 -16.20
CA ALA A 128 -4.03 8.67 -15.54
C ALA A 128 -2.92 9.23 -14.66
N VAL A 129 -2.88 8.81 -13.40
CA VAL A 129 -1.93 9.29 -12.39
C VAL A 129 -1.39 8.15 -11.54
N LYS A 130 -0.21 8.31 -10.95
CA LYS A 130 0.25 7.52 -9.79
C LYS A 130 0.21 8.40 -8.55
N TYR A 131 -0.12 7.82 -7.40
CA TYR A 131 -0.07 8.52 -6.10
C TYR A 131 1.22 8.18 -5.37
N SER A 132 1.73 9.11 -4.57
CA SER A 132 2.86 8.86 -3.68
C SER A 132 2.71 9.63 -2.38
N LEU A 133 3.30 9.12 -1.31
CA LEU A 133 3.40 9.79 -0.03
C LEU A 133 4.88 9.87 0.36
N LYS A 134 5.40 11.08 0.52
CA LYS A 134 6.83 11.33 0.77
C LYS A 134 7.01 12.05 2.11
N PRO A 135 8.02 11.73 2.93
CA PRO A 135 8.33 12.55 4.09
C PRO A 135 8.67 13.98 3.69
N GLU A 136 8.18 14.96 4.45
CA GLU A 136 8.61 16.35 4.28
C GLU A 136 10.07 16.54 4.69
N SER A 137 10.54 15.78 5.69
CA SER A 137 11.91 15.83 6.17
C SER A 137 12.85 14.88 5.40
N ASP A 138 14.06 15.35 5.13
CA ASP A 138 15.15 14.54 4.57
C ASP A 138 15.94 13.78 5.65
N GLN A 139 15.56 13.88 6.93
CA GLN A 139 16.18 13.11 8.00
C GLN A 139 16.04 11.61 7.76
N ARG A 140 17.13 10.88 7.96
CA ARG A 140 17.19 9.42 7.85
C ARG A 140 17.93 8.84 9.05
N ASP A 141 17.22 8.00 9.78
CA ASP A 141 17.76 7.25 10.91
C ASP A 141 18.65 6.12 10.36
N PRO A 142 19.74 5.77 11.06
CA PRO A 142 20.51 4.59 10.71
C PRO A 142 19.68 3.31 10.95
N ILE A 143 19.81 2.34 10.06
CA ILE A 143 19.20 1.02 10.26
C ILE A 143 19.83 0.38 11.51
N PRO A 144 19.05 -0.05 12.51
CA PRO A 144 19.64 -0.60 13.74
C PRO A 144 20.38 -1.93 13.48
N GLY A 145 21.60 -2.05 14.03
CA GLY A 145 22.46 -3.23 13.86
C GLY A 145 21.95 -4.46 14.63
N GLN A 146 21.49 -4.26 15.87
CA GLN A 146 20.78 -5.25 16.69
C GLN A 146 19.39 -4.69 16.96
N ALA A 147 18.42 -5.13 16.17
CA ALA A 147 17.04 -4.64 16.24
C ALA A 147 16.16 -5.70 16.92
N GLU A 148 15.24 -5.24 17.77
CA GLU A 148 14.14 -6.09 18.25
C GLU A 148 13.17 -6.39 17.09
N ASP A 149 12.38 -7.46 17.23
CA ASP A 149 11.45 -7.92 16.19
C ASP A 149 10.36 -6.89 15.82
N ASN A 150 10.13 -5.88 16.67
CA ASN A 150 9.14 -4.81 16.46
C ASN A 150 9.78 -3.41 16.32
N TYR A 151 11.05 -3.31 15.90
CA TYR A 151 11.75 -2.01 15.89
C TYR A 151 11.09 -0.94 15.01
N LEU A 152 10.33 -1.30 13.97
CA LEU A 152 9.62 -0.31 13.15
C LEU A 152 8.43 0.26 13.91
N GLN A 153 7.76 -0.56 14.72
CA GLN A 153 6.73 -0.09 15.65
C GLN A 153 7.34 0.86 16.70
N GLN A 154 8.53 0.54 17.23
CA GLN A 154 9.24 1.40 18.17
C GLN A 154 9.68 2.72 17.52
N ALA A 155 10.13 2.69 16.27
CA ALA A 155 10.48 3.88 15.51
C ALA A 155 9.27 4.82 15.33
N ILE A 156 8.10 4.27 14.97
CA ILE A 156 6.84 5.03 14.90
C ILE A 156 6.52 5.69 16.26
N LYS A 157 6.56 4.93 17.35
CA LYS A 157 6.30 5.44 18.71
C LYS A 157 7.27 6.57 19.07
N SER A 158 8.56 6.37 18.80
CA SER A 158 9.59 7.37 19.09
C SER A 158 9.38 8.65 18.30
N SER A 159 9.12 8.57 16.99
CA SER A 159 8.85 9.74 16.16
C SER A 159 7.64 10.54 16.65
N LEU A 160 6.54 9.86 16.99
CA LEU A 160 5.32 10.53 17.50
C LEU A 160 5.50 11.11 18.91
N ALA A 161 6.41 10.56 19.71
CA ALA A 161 6.76 11.14 21.01
C ALA A 161 7.64 12.40 20.88
N GLN A 162 8.42 12.52 19.79
CA GLN A 162 9.30 13.66 19.54
C GLN A 162 8.56 14.87 18.95
N GLY A 163 7.47 14.65 18.20
CA GLY A 163 6.69 15.75 17.64
C GLY A 163 5.74 15.32 16.53
N GLU A 164 5.16 16.32 15.86
CA GLU A 164 4.34 16.12 14.67
C GLU A 164 5.19 15.55 13.53
N VAL A 165 4.67 14.50 12.88
CA VAL A 165 5.22 13.98 11.63
C VAL A 165 4.42 14.54 10.45
N ARG A 166 5.11 15.09 9.44
CA ARG A 166 4.48 15.59 8.21
C ARG A 166 4.93 14.82 6.97
N LEU A 167 3.94 14.38 6.19
CA LEU A 167 4.13 13.67 4.94
C LEU A 167 3.39 14.42 3.81
N LYS A 168 3.97 14.48 2.63
CA LYS A 168 3.42 15.13 1.44
C LYS A 168 2.73 14.09 0.57
N LEU A 169 1.44 14.27 0.33
CA LEU A 169 0.68 13.49 -0.66
C LEU A 169 0.93 14.10 -2.03
N LEU A 170 1.37 13.26 -2.95
CA LEU A 170 1.81 13.64 -4.28
C LEU A 170 0.98 12.92 -5.35
N VAL A 171 0.87 13.54 -6.51
CA VAL A 171 0.32 12.95 -7.74
C VAL A 171 1.36 13.04 -8.85
N GLN A 172 1.49 11.99 -9.65
CA GLN A 172 2.37 11.92 -10.82
C GLN A 172 1.49 11.67 -12.05
N PRO A 173 1.16 12.70 -12.84
CA PRO A 173 0.38 12.54 -14.06
C PRO A 173 1.14 11.79 -15.15
N LYS A 174 0.44 10.96 -15.92
CA LYS A 174 0.94 10.44 -17.20
C LYS A 174 1.14 11.60 -18.17
N VAL A 175 2.32 11.73 -18.76
CA VAL A 175 2.66 12.81 -19.71
C VAL A 175 2.64 12.31 -21.14
N THR A 176 3.14 11.10 -21.39
CA THR A 176 3.32 10.49 -22.71
C THR A 176 2.82 9.05 -22.73
N GLU A 177 2.87 8.34 -23.86
CA GLU A 177 2.43 6.93 -23.97
C GLU A 177 3.44 5.94 -23.38
N GLU A 178 4.66 6.38 -23.18
CA GLU A 178 5.78 5.65 -22.56
C GLU A 178 5.46 5.29 -21.11
N GLN A 179 4.67 6.15 -20.43
CA GLN A 179 4.09 5.88 -19.11
C GLN A 179 2.86 4.96 -19.22
N ASP A 180 3.11 3.73 -19.66
CA ASP A 180 2.08 2.71 -19.90
C ASP A 180 1.34 2.34 -18.60
N VAL A 181 0.01 2.45 -18.64
CA VAL A 181 -0.87 2.15 -17.51
C VAL A 181 -1.03 0.64 -17.24
N GLU A 182 -0.72 -0.20 -18.22
CA GLU A 182 -0.77 -1.66 -18.10
C GLU A 182 0.58 -2.24 -17.63
N ASN A 183 1.67 -1.47 -17.68
CA ASN A 183 3.01 -1.92 -17.28
C ASN A 183 3.47 -1.37 -15.93
N SER A 184 3.07 -2.04 -14.85
CA SER A 184 3.46 -1.67 -13.49
C SER A 184 4.86 -2.10 -13.06
N MET A 185 5.62 -2.81 -13.92
CA MET A 185 6.98 -3.27 -13.60
C MET A 185 8.06 -2.23 -13.92
N VAL A 186 7.66 -1.02 -14.30
CA VAL A 186 8.54 0.09 -14.67
C VAL A 186 8.05 1.34 -13.94
N ALA A 187 8.97 2.07 -13.32
CA ALA A 187 8.66 3.36 -12.73
C ALA A 187 8.35 4.37 -13.85
N TRP A 188 7.54 5.39 -13.55
CA TRP A 188 7.51 6.56 -14.42
C TRP A 188 8.64 7.45 -13.95
N GLU A 189 9.60 7.73 -14.83
CA GLU A 189 10.78 8.52 -14.47
C GLU A 189 10.36 9.95 -14.10
N GLU A 190 10.92 10.46 -13.00
CA GLU A 190 10.47 11.71 -12.37
C GLU A 190 10.86 12.97 -13.18
N ASP A 191 11.89 12.87 -14.02
CA ASP A 191 12.31 13.93 -14.94
C ASP A 191 11.34 14.10 -16.12
N GLU A 192 10.72 13.01 -16.58
CA GLU A 192 9.70 13.02 -17.63
C GLU A 192 8.28 13.27 -17.09
N ALA A 193 7.97 12.71 -15.92
CA ALA A 193 6.68 12.82 -15.26
C ALA A 193 6.88 13.21 -13.79
N PRO A 194 6.97 14.51 -13.46
CA PRO A 194 7.28 14.95 -12.10
C PRO A 194 6.11 14.71 -11.13
N PHE A 195 6.46 14.55 -9.85
CA PHE A 195 5.46 14.55 -8.78
C PHE A 195 5.02 15.98 -8.45
N HIS A 196 3.71 16.16 -8.26
CA HIS A 196 3.10 17.40 -7.79
C HIS A 196 2.47 17.18 -6.42
N GLU A 197 2.79 18.06 -5.47
CA GLU A 197 2.18 18.05 -4.14
C GLU A 197 0.72 18.50 -4.20
N ILE A 198 -0.17 17.72 -3.58
CA ILE A 198 -1.61 17.99 -3.56
C ILE A 198 -2.17 18.15 -2.15
N ALA A 199 -1.49 17.63 -1.12
CA ALA A 199 -1.88 17.78 0.26
C ALA A 199 -0.71 17.47 1.22
N THR A 200 -0.86 17.89 2.47
CA THR A 200 0.01 17.50 3.58
C THR A 200 -0.78 16.66 4.57
N LEU A 201 -0.25 15.51 4.95
CA LEU A 201 -0.71 14.67 6.03
C LEU A 201 0.09 15.02 7.28
N SER A 202 -0.56 15.69 8.23
CA SER A 202 -0.02 15.98 9.56
C SER A 202 -0.47 14.93 10.56
N ILE A 203 0.50 14.31 11.23
CA ILE A 203 0.26 13.27 12.25
C ILE A 203 0.70 13.85 13.59
N PRO A 204 -0.23 14.28 14.45
CA PRO A 204 0.12 14.85 15.74
C PRO A 204 0.67 13.78 16.69
N PRO A 205 1.41 14.20 17.73
CA PRO A 205 1.79 13.30 18.83
C PRO A 205 0.59 12.54 19.38
N GLN A 206 0.69 11.21 19.44
CA GLN A 206 -0.38 10.35 19.91
C GLN A 206 0.17 9.01 20.41
N ASN A 207 -0.60 8.37 21.31
CA ASN A 207 -0.28 7.03 21.77
C ASN A 207 -0.84 5.98 20.81
N VAL A 208 0.05 5.24 20.15
CA VAL A 208 -0.30 4.18 19.20
C VAL A 208 -0.21 2.76 19.78
N ASP A 209 0.02 2.63 21.09
CA ASP A 209 0.18 1.33 21.77
C ASP A 209 -1.07 0.85 22.52
N SER A 210 -2.15 1.61 22.45
CA SER A 210 -3.38 1.27 23.16
C SER A 210 -4.03 0.01 22.57
N GLU A 211 -4.73 -0.76 23.41
CA GLU A 211 -5.45 -1.95 22.97
C GLU A 211 -6.57 -1.61 21.97
N GLU A 212 -7.13 -0.40 22.05
CA GLU A 212 -8.10 0.11 21.08
C GLU A 212 -7.48 0.28 19.69
N VAL A 213 -6.27 0.85 19.60
CA VAL A 213 -5.53 1.00 18.33
C VAL A 213 -5.20 -0.37 17.72
N LYS A 214 -4.78 -1.33 18.55
CA LYS A 214 -4.50 -2.70 18.09
C LYS A 214 -5.76 -3.38 17.54
N LYS A 215 -6.87 -3.34 18.29
CA LYS A 215 -8.16 -3.88 17.85
C LYS A 215 -8.69 -3.19 16.60
N LEU A 216 -8.47 -1.88 16.47
CA LEU A 216 -8.80 -1.14 15.26
C LEU A 216 -8.00 -1.69 14.07
N GLY A 217 -6.69 -1.88 14.22
CA GLY A 217 -5.83 -2.47 13.19
C GLY A 217 -6.28 -3.87 12.75
N GLU A 218 -6.80 -4.69 13.66
CA GLU A 218 -7.35 -6.02 13.36
C GLU A 218 -8.69 -5.97 12.61
N ARG A 219 -9.52 -4.96 12.88
CA ARG A 219 -10.85 -4.78 12.27
C ARG A 219 -10.80 -4.13 10.90
N LEU A 220 -9.84 -3.22 10.68
CA LEU A 220 -9.72 -2.50 9.43
C LEU A 220 -9.38 -3.43 8.26
N SER A 221 -9.93 -3.10 7.10
CA SER A 221 -9.57 -3.67 5.82
C SER A 221 -9.34 -2.52 4.85
N PHE A 222 -8.41 -2.73 3.93
CA PHE A 222 -8.06 -1.74 2.92
C PHE A 222 -8.19 -2.39 1.55
N ASN A 223 -8.82 -1.71 0.60
CA ASN A 223 -8.92 -2.20 -0.76
C ASN A 223 -8.68 -1.04 -1.74
N PRO A 224 -7.78 -1.18 -2.74
CA PRO A 224 -7.55 -0.14 -3.76
C PRO A 224 -8.82 0.30 -4.49
N TRP A 225 -9.84 -0.56 -4.59
CA TRP A 225 -11.13 -0.26 -5.21
C TRP A 225 -12.15 0.37 -4.27
N HIS A 226 -11.84 0.48 -2.97
CA HIS A 226 -12.60 1.26 -2.00
C HIS A 226 -12.33 2.76 -2.23
N SER A 227 -12.86 3.26 -3.34
CA SER A 227 -12.53 4.54 -3.93
C SER A 227 -13.74 5.12 -4.65
N LEU A 228 -13.77 6.43 -4.79
CA LEU A 228 -14.69 7.12 -5.69
C LEU A 228 -14.36 6.84 -7.17
N ALA A 229 -15.30 7.13 -8.06
CA ALA A 229 -15.12 6.96 -9.51
C ALA A 229 -13.98 7.84 -10.06
N GLU A 230 -13.78 9.00 -9.45
CA GLU A 230 -12.71 9.96 -9.72
C GLU A 230 -11.33 9.39 -9.46
N HIS A 231 -11.23 8.39 -8.57
CA HIS A 231 -9.97 7.74 -8.18
C HIS A 231 -9.92 6.28 -8.64
N ARG A 232 -10.59 5.95 -9.76
CA ARG A 232 -10.71 4.58 -10.24
C ARG A 232 -9.35 3.92 -10.47
N PRO A 233 -9.06 2.75 -9.88
CA PRO A 233 -7.84 2.01 -10.19
C PRO A 233 -7.74 1.61 -11.68
N LEU A 234 -6.59 1.85 -12.32
CA LEU A 234 -6.33 1.56 -13.74
C LEU A 234 -5.32 0.41 -13.93
N GLY A 235 -5.36 -0.25 -15.07
CA GLY A 235 -4.45 -1.35 -15.41
C GLY A 235 -4.91 -2.73 -14.91
N SER A 236 -4.37 -3.78 -15.53
CA SER A 236 -4.67 -5.19 -15.28
C SER A 236 -4.38 -5.60 -13.84
N ILE A 237 -3.27 -5.13 -13.28
CA ILE A 237 -2.89 -5.42 -11.90
C ILE A 237 -3.90 -4.85 -10.91
N ASN A 238 -4.37 -3.61 -11.09
CA ASN A 238 -5.39 -3.08 -10.20
C ASN A 238 -6.70 -3.86 -10.31
N ARG A 239 -7.15 -4.23 -11.51
CA ARG A 239 -8.33 -5.09 -11.68
C ARG A 239 -8.19 -6.40 -10.91
N THR A 240 -7.01 -7.03 -10.95
CA THR A 240 -6.70 -8.22 -10.17
C THR A 240 -6.65 -7.97 -8.67
N ARG A 241 -6.08 -6.83 -8.23
CA ARG A 241 -6.02 -6.45 -6.81
C ARG A 241 -7.43 -6.37 -6.19
N LYS A 242 -8.46 -5.95 -6.94
CA LYS A 242 -9.86 -5.99 -6.44
C LYS A 242 -10.20 -7.37 -5.86
N VAL A 243 -10.02 -8.40 -6.68
CA VAL A 243 -10.39 -9.79 -6.38
C VAL A 243 -9.48 -10.37 -5.29
N VAL A 244 -8.17 -10.10 -5.37
CA VAL A 244 -7.20 -10.59 -4.39
C VAL A 244 -7.50 -10.03 -2.99
N TYR A 245 -7.73 -8.72 -2.87
CA TYR A 245 -8.00 -8.08 -1.59
C TYR A 245 -9.36 -8.47 -1.01
N GLU A 246 -10.41 -8.59 -1.85
CA GLU A 246 -11.71 -9.13 -1.41
C GLU A 246 -11.56 -10.55 -0.84
N ARG A 247 -10.76 -11.41 -1.49
CA ARG A 247 -10.53 -12.77 -1.03
C ARG A 247 -9.73 -12.83 0.28
N ILE A 248 -8.64 -12.06 0.38
CA ILE A 248 -7.83 -11.96 1.61
C ILE A 248 -8.69 -11.48 2.77
N SER A 249 -9.48 -10.42 2.56
CA SER A 249 -10.35 -9.88 3.60
C SER A 249 -11.38 -10.91 4.08
N ARG A 250 -11.97 -11.70 3.16
CA ARG A 250 -12.93 -12.75 3.52
C ARG A 250 -12.27 -13.87 4.35
N VAL A 251 -11.12 -14.37 3.93
CA VAL A 251 -10.39 -15.43 4.65
C VAL A 251 -10.00 -14.95 6.06
N ARG A 252 -9.46 -13.74 6.18
CA ARG A 252 -9.10 -13.16 7.47
C ARG A 252 -10.31 -13.01 8.40
N ASN A 253 -11.44 -12.51 7.90
CA ASN A 253 -12.65 -12.36 8.71
C ASN A 253 -13.19 -13.72 9.17
N GLN A 254 -13.13 -14.76 8.33
CA GLN A 254 -13.52 -16.12 8.69
C GLN A 254 -12.62 -16.71 9.78
N ASN A 255 -11.30 -16.51 9.67
CA ASN A 255 -10.33 -17.01 10.63
C ASN A 255 -10.42 -16.26 11.97
N ASN A 256 -10.57 -14.94 11.94
CA ASN A 256 -10.56 -14.10 13.14
C ASN A 256 -11.95 -14.01 13.82
N LYS A 257 -13.04 -14.42 13.14
CA LYS A 257 -14.44 -14.26 13.60
C LYS A 257 -14.82 -12.82 13.96
N VAL A 258 -14.12 -11.84 13.40
CA VAL A 258 -14.39 -10.41 13.61
C VAL A 258 -15.07 -9.86 12.35
N PRO A 259 -16.27 -9.27 12.46
CA PRO A 259 -16.92 -8.63 11.33
C PRO A 259 -16.12 -7.42 10.87
N ARG A 260 -16.06 -7.22 9.55
CA ARG A 260 -15.53 -5.99 8.96
C ARG A 260 -16.53 -4.87 9.22
N GLU A 261 -16.04 -3.75 9.73
CA GLU A 261 -16.81 -2.54 9.92
C GLU A 261 -16.00 -1.35 9.39
N GLU A 262 -16.62 -0.56 8.53
CA GLU A 262 -16.03 0.71 8.10
C GLU A 262 -16.18 1.75 9.24
N PRO A 263 -15.13 2.52 9.55
CA PRO A 263 -15.21 3.59 10.56
C PRO A 263 -16.16 4.69 10.09
N ILE A 264 -16.96 5.20 11.02
CA ILE A 264 -18.05 6.14 10.72
C ILE A 264 -17.57 7.58 10.94
N HIS A 265 -16.64 7.80 11.88
CA HIS A 265 -15.94 9.07 12.18
C HIS A 265 -14.61 8.79 12.86
#